data_AF-A0A412XJE6-F1
#
_entry.id   AF-A0A412XJE6-F1
#
_cell.length_a   1.000
_cell.length_b   1.000
_cell.length_c   1.000
_cell.angle_alpha   90.00
_cell.angle_beta   90.00
_cell.angle_gamma   90.00
#
_symmetry.space_group_name_H-M   'P 1'
#
loop_
_entity.id
_entity.type
_entity.pdbx_description
1 polymer ?
#
loop_
_entity_poly.entity_id
_entity_poly.type
_entity_poly.pdbx_seq_one_letter_code
_entity_poly.pdbx_strand_id
1 'polypeptide(L)'
;MNHNQAIELERIVRRVYDCDRAGMGGYIDADNFSSNPFDAALIALAPLWKNDSDRQVENFLYKWDHIIRAEVSPSDDLVESYIVELERIVHDLGGASLC
;
A
#
# COMPACT_ATOMS: atom_id res chain seq x y z
N MET A 1 -12.45 5.18 -2.38
CA MET A 1 -11.94 4.22 -1.38
C MET A 1 -13.11 3.67 -0.60
N ASN A 2 -13.43 2.40 -0.80
CA ASN A 2 -14.47 1.70 -0.05
C ASN A 2 -13.88 0.80 1.04
N HIS A 3 -14.74 0.26 1.91
CA HIS A 3 -14.30 -0.54 3.06
C HIS A 3 -13.50 -1.79 2.67
N ASN A 4 -13.91 -2.50 1.61
CA ASN A 4 -13.21 -3.71 1.16
C ASN A 4 -11.81 -3.39 0.62
N GLN A 5 -11.69 -2.31 -0.14
CA GLN A 5 -10.39 -1.82 -0.63
C GLN A 5 -9.44 -1.44 0.52
N ALA A 6 -9.96 -0.82 1.57
CA ALA A 6 -9.17 -0.49 2.76
C ALA A 6 -8.70 -1.74 3.53
N ILE A 7 -9.54 -2.78 3.62
CA ILE A 7 -9.16 -4.09 4.18
C ILE A 7 -8.04 -4.74 3.35
N GLU A 8 -8.10 -4.65 2.02
CA GLU A 8 -7.04 -5.19 1.16
C GLU A 8 -5.70 -4.47 1.38
N LEU A 9 -5.73 -3.14 1.51
CA LEU A 9 -4.53 -2.37 1.89
C LEU A 9 -3.99 -2.81 3.26
N GLU A 10 -4.86 -3.00 4.25
CA GLU A 10 -4.46 -3.51 5.56
C GLU A 10 -3.81 -4.90 5.44
N ARG A 11 -4.40 -5.81 4.66
CA ARG A 11 -3.86 -7.16 4.41
C ARG A 11 -2.48 -7.12 3.77
N ILE A 12 -2.26 -6.24 2.79
CA ILE A 12 -0.94 -6.08 2.15
C ILE A 12 0.09 -5.61 3.17
N VAL A 13 -0.20 -4.54 3.91
CA VAL A 13 0.74 -3.95 4.87
C VAL A 13 1.05 -4.94 6.01
N ARG A 14 0.04 -5.65 6.52
CA ARG A 14 0.21 -6.66 7.56
C ARG A 14 1.16 -7.79 7.17
N ARG A 15 1.12 -8.24 5.91
CA ARG A 15 2.07 -9.27 5.42
C ARG A 15 3.50 -8.76 5.46
N VAL A 16 3.74 -7.51 5.07
CA VAL A 16 5.09 -6.91 5.07
C VAL A 16 5.69 -6.88 6.48
N TYR A 17 4.87 -6.58 7.49
CA TYR A 17 5.31 -6.44 8.89
C TYR A 17 5.11 -7.69 9.75
N ASP A 18 4.61 -8.78 9.17
CA ASP A 18 4.22 -10.01 9.87
C ASP A 18 3.43 -9.73 11.16
N CYS A 19 2.30 -9.02 11.01
CA CYS A 19 1.53 -8.56 12.16
C CYS A 19 0.03 -8.80 12.04
N ASP A 20 -0.62 -8.73 13.21
CA ASP A 20 -2.06 -8.76 13.34
C ASP A 20 -2.73 -7.41 13.04
N ARG A 21 -4.07 -7.39 13.15
CA ARG A 21 -4.89 -6.19 12.97
C ARG A 21 -4.44 -5.09 13.94
N ALA A 22 -4.45 -3.84 13.49
CA ALA A 22 -3.96 -2.71 14.28
C ALA A 22 -2.47 -2.85 14.68
N GLY A 23 -1.68 -3.57 13.87
CA GLY A 23 -0.24 -3.68 14.03
C GLY A 23 0.47 -2.33 14.00
N MET A 24 1.74 -2.33 14.43
CA MET A 24 2.54 -1.11 14.55
C MET A 24 1.87 -0.04 15.46
N GLY A 25 1.16 -0.45 16.52
CA GLY A 25 0.51 0.48 17.45
C GLY A 25 -0.73 1.19 16.88
N GLY A 26 -1.41 0.57 15.92
CA GLY A 26 -2.64 1.10 15.31
C GLY A 26 -2.44 1.83 13.98
N TYR A 27 -1.22 1.92 13.46
CA TYR A 27 -0.96 2.54 12.16
C TYR A 27 -1.34 1.64 10.97
N ILE A 28 -1.36 0.32 11.18
CA ILE A 28 -1.81 -0.66 10.18
C ILE A 28 -3.28 -0.95 10.44
N ASP A 29 -4.14 -0.10 9.90
CA ASP A 29 -5.58 -0.11 10.17
C ASP A 29 -6.38 0.34 8.94
N ALA A 30 -7.39 -0.47 8.59
CA ALA A 30 -8.27 -0.18 7.46
C ALA A 30 -9.05 1.14 7.62
N ASP A 31 -9.44 1.53 8.83
CA ASP A 31 -10.17 2.79 8.99
C ASP A 31 -9.25 3.99 8.68
N ASN A 32 -7.98 3.95 9.08
CA ASN A 32 -7.00 4.92 8.62
C ASN A 32 -6.83 4.90 7.09
N PHE A 33 -6.65 3.73 6.49
CA PHE A 33 -6.44 3.62 5.03
C PHE A 33 -7.68 3.99 4.20
N SER A 34 -8.88 3.95 4.79
CA SER A 34 -10.09 4.45 4.13
C SER A 34 -10.03 5.96 3.90
N SER A 35 -9.42 6.70 4.83
CA SER A 35 -9.27 8.16 4.80
C SER A 35 -7.95 8.60 4.19
N ASN A 36 -6.88 7.85 4.42
CA ASN A 36 -5.51 8.13 3.99
C ASN A 36 -4.88 6.91 3.29
N PRO A 37 -5.42 6.50 2.12
CA PRO A 37 -5.00 5.25 1.48
C PRO A 37 -3.55 5.24 1.00
N PHE A 38 -2.96 6.41 0.75
CA PHE A 38 -1.56 6.49 0.37
C PHE A 38 -0.61 6.17 1.54
N ASP A 39 -1.07 6.27 2.80
CA ASP A 39 -0.25 5.89 3.95
C ASP A 39 0.06 4.39 3.94
N ALA A 40 -0.84 3.56 3.42
CA ALA A 40 -0.59 2.12 3.24
C ALA A 40 0.65 1.87 2.36
N ALA A 41 0.80 2.61 1.25
CA ALA A 41 1.97 2.48 0.39
C ALA A 41 3.25 2.94 1.09
N LEU A 42 3.21 4.08 1.78
CA LEU A 42 4.37 4.56 2.53
C LEU A 42 4.84 3.53 3.57
N ILE A 43 3.90 2.97 4.33
CA ILE A 43 4.20 2.00 5.38
C ILE A 43 4.72 0.69 4.76
N ALA A 44 4.03 0.14 3.74
CA ALA A 44 4.42 -1.11 3.10
C ALA A 44 5.77 -1.04 2.38
N LEU A 45 6.07 0.08 1.70
CA LEU A 45 7.26 0.18 0.86
C LEU A 45 8.50 0.66 1.61
N ALA A 46 8.35 1.38 2.74
CA ALA A 46 9.47 1.85 3.56
C ALA A 46 10.50 0.76 3.92
N PRO A 47 10.13 -0.43 4.43
CA PRO A 47 11.11 -1.47 4.78
C PRO A 47 11.70 -2.18 3.55
N LEU A 48 11.02 -2.10 2.40
CA LEU A 48 11.38 -2.77 1.16
C LEU A 48 12.26 -1.91 0.24
N TRP A 49 12.29 -0.58 0.44
CA TRP A 49 13.02 0.38 -0.39
C TRP A 49 14.49 0.01 -0.63
N LYS A 50 15.16 -0.58 0.37
CA LYS A 50 16.56 -1.02 0.26
C LYS A 50 16.79 -2.10 -0.82
N ASN A 51 15.74 -2.80 -1.24
CA ASN A 51 15.78 -3.85 -2.25
C ASN A 51 15.43 -3.33 -3.67
N ASP A 52 15.09 -2.05 -3.81
CA ASP A 52 14.59 -1.49 -5.07
C ASP A 52 15.70 -1.01 -6.00
N SER A 53 16.32 -1.94 -6.75
CA SER A 53 17.37 -1.61 -7.73
C SER A 53 16.87 -0.82 -8.94
N ASP A 54 15.57 -0.94 -9.25
CA ASP A 54 14.97 -0.50 -10.51
C ASP A 54 14.08 0.74 -10.34
N ARG A 55 14.13 1.39 -9.15
CA ARG A 55 13.34 2.58 -8.79
C ARG A 55 11.83 2.36 -8.91
N GLN A 56 11.35 1.14 -8.71
CA GLN A 56 9.93 0.80 -8.76
C GLN A 56 9.13 1.56 -7.70
N VAL A 57 9.69 1.71 -6.50
CA VAL A 57 9.02 2.42 -5.41
C VAL A 57 8.91 3.90 -5.73
N GLU A 58 9.97 4.53 -6.24
CA GLU A 58 9.92 5.95 -6.60
C GLU A 58 8.89 6.22 -7.69
N ASN A 59 8.89 5.42 -8.75
CA ASN A 59 7.95 5.55 -9.85
C ASN A 59 6.50 5.35 -9.37
N PHE A 60 6.28 4.37 -8.50
CA PHE A 60 4.97 4.12 -7.90
C PHE A 60 4.51 5.31 -7.04
N LEU A 61 5.34 5.77 -6.11
CA LEU A 61 5.00 6.87 -5.22
C LEU A 61 4.71 8.15 -6.01
N TYR A 62 5.56 8.48 -6.99
CA TYR A 62 5.35 9.65 -7.86
C TYR A 62 4.03 9.57 -8.63
N LYS A 63 3.73 8.41 -9.24
CA LYS A 63 2.48 8.20 -9.99
C LYS A 63 1.26 8.37 -9.10
N TRP A 64 1.24 7.68 -7.96
CA TRP A 64 0.03 7.56 -7.15
C TRP A 64 -0.15 8.69 -6.15
N ASP A 65 0.90 9.44 -5.77
CA ASP A 65 0.76 10.60 -4.88
C ASP A 65 -0.16 11.64 -5.54
N HIS A 66 0.08 11.92 -6.81
CA HIS A 66 -0.71 12.86 -7.61
C HIS A 66 -2.12 12.37 -7.95
N ILE A 67 -2.40 11.08 -7.83
CA ILE A 67 -3.71 10.52 -8.16
C ILE A 67 -4.51 10.31 -6.87
N ILE A 68 -3.98 9.51 -5.96
CA ILE A 68 -4.67 9.08 -4.75
C ILE A 68 -4.77 10.20 -3.72
N ARG A 69 -3.77 11.07 -3.57
CA ARG A 69 -3.88 12.21 -2.63
C ARG A 69 -4.53 13.44 -3.26
N ALA A 70 -4.34 13.67 -4.56
CA ALA A 70 -4.82 14.91 -5.19
C ALA A 70 -6.26 14.82 -5.69
N GLU A 71 -6.76 13.63 -6.05
CA GLU A 71 -8.16 13.49 -6.47
C GLU A 71 -9.12 13.49 -5.28
N VAL A 72 -10.09 14.40 -5.33
CA VAL A 72 -11.24 14.39 -4.42
C VAL A 72 -12.19 13.30 -4.92
N SER A 73 -12.05 12.09 -4.37
CA SER A 73 -12.83 10.88 -4.70
C SER A 73 -12.43 10.17 -6.01
N PRO A 74 -11.26 9.50 -6.04
CA PRO A 74 -10.88 8.63 -7.16
C PRO A 74 -11.91 7.51 -7.40
N SER A 75 -12.06 7.08 -8.65
CA SER A 75 -12.97 5.97 -9.00
C SER A 75 -12.51 4.65 -8.38
N ASP A 76 -13.45 3.71 -8.21
CA ASP A 76 -13.13 2.40 -7.63
C ASP A 76 -12.11 1.62 -8.49
N ASP A 77 -12.22 1.67 -9.82
CA ASP A 77 -11.27 1.04 -10.76
C ASP A 77 -9.85 1.61 -10.62
N LEU A 78 -9.74 2.92 -10.37
CA LEU A 78 -8.45 3.60 -10.20
C LEU A 78 -7.80 3.20 -8.89
N VAL A 79 -8.60 3.10 -7.82
CA VAL A 79 -8.15 2.59 -6.52
C VAL A 79 -7.75 1.12 -6.61
N GLU A 80 -8.50 0.29 -7.32
CA GLU A 80 -8.16 -1.12 -7.52
C GLU A 80 -6.82 -1.25 -8.27
N SER A 81 -6.60 -0.43 -9.30
CA SER A 81 -5.32 -0.37 -10.01
C SER A 81 -4.16 0.01 -9.09
N TYR A 82 -4.37 0.93 -8.14
CA TYR A 82 -3.39 1.30 -7.11
C TYR A 82 -3.06 0.11 -6.19
N ILE A 83 -4.08 -0.59 -5.69
CA ILE A 83 -3.92 -1.74 -4.78
C ILE A 83 -3.17 -2.89 -5.49
N VAL A 84 -3.56 -3.22 -6.71
CA VAL A 84 -2.94 -4.28 -7.52
C VAL A 84 -1.46 -3.97 -7.77
N GLU A 85 -1.14 -2.73 -8.13
CA GLU A 85 0.24 -2.33 -8.38
C GLU A 85 1.08 -2.32 -7.08
N LEU A 86 0.50 -1.91 -5.95
CA LEU A 86 1.16 -1.98 -4.64
C LEU A 86 1.48 -3.44 -4.25
N GLU A 87 0.51 -4.35 -4.38
CA GLU A 87 0.71 -5.77 -4.07
C GLU A 87 1.81 -6.40 -4.92
N ARG A 88 1.86 -6.06 -6.22
CA ARG A 88 2.92 -6.50 -7.12
C ARG A 88 4.30 -6.02 -6.66
N ILE A 89 4.46 -4.73 -6.35
CA ILE A 89 5.75 -4.19 -5.91
C ILE A 89 6.17 -4.80 -4.57
N VAL A 90 5.24 -4.97 -3.64
CA VAL A 90 5.49 -5.63 -2.36
C VAL A 90 5.98 -7.07 -2.58
N HIS A 91 5.35 -7.81 -3.47
CA HIS A 91 5.78 -9.17 -3.83
C HIS A 91 7.18 -9.17 -4.46
N ASP A 92 7.42 -8.30 -5.44
CA ASP A 92 8.68 -8.23 -6.17
C ASP A 92 9.87 -7.85 -5.26
N LEU A 93 9.65 -6.96 -4.30
CA LEU A 93 10.70 -6.48 -3.38
C LEU A 93 10.83 -7.29 -2.09
N GLY A 94 9.75 -7.95 -1.64
CA GLY A 94 9.74 -8.78 -0.44
C GLY A 94 10.27 -10.20 -0.63
N GLY A 95 10.38 -10.66 -1.89
CA GLY A 95 10.86 -12.00 -2.22
C GLY A 95 9.96 -13.12 -1.69
N ALA A 96 10.46 -14.36 -1.71
CA ALA A 96 9.70 -15.56 -1.32
C ALA A 96 9.24 -15.60 0.17
N SER A 97 9.57 -14.59 0.98
CA SER A 97 9.20 -14.50 2.39
C SER A 97 7.78 -13.96 2.62
N LEU A 98 7.10 -13.46 1.58
CA LEU A 98 5.73 -12.92 1.64
C LEU A 98 4.69 -13.79 0.89
N CYS A 99 5.08 -14.99 0.44
CA CYS A 99 4.25 -15.96 -0.28
C CYS A 99 3.57 -16.98 0.65
#